data_AF-A0A8S2TT33-F1
#
_entry.id   AF-A0A8S2TT33-F1
#
_cell.length_a   1.000
_cell.length_b   1.000
_cell.length_c   1.000
_cell.angle_alpha   90.00
_cell.angle_beta   90.00
_cell.angle_gamma   90.00
#
_symmetry.space_group_name_H-M   'P 1'
#
loop_
_entity.id
_entity.type
_entity.pdbx_description
1 polymer ?
#
loop_
_entity_poly.entity_id
_entity_poly.type
_entity_poly.pdbx_seq_one_letter_code
_entity_poly.pdbx_strand_id
1 'polypeptide(L)' 'MTLNDISTLESIDDLTAQQLQQILVHNYGSIAGCVEKSELISKVKLLYHDEKQKKESNAK' A
#
# COMPACT_ATOMS: atom_id res chain seq x y z
N MET A 1 -3.91 -9.12 -5.27
CA MET A 1 -2.65 -8.72 -4.63
C MET A 1 -3.01 -7.89 -3.42
N THR A 2 -2.44 -8.22 -2.27
CA THR A 2 -2.71 -7.56 -1.00
C THR A 2 -1.44 -6.93 -0.45
N LEU A 3 -1.57 -6.05 0.54
CA LEU A 3 -0.40 -5.46 1.20
C LEU A 3 0.48 -6.52 1.86
N ASN A 4 -0.09 -7.65 2.27
CA ASN A 4 0.64 -8.75 2.91
C ASN A 4 1.55 -9.51 1.93
N ASP A 5 1.35 -9.36 0.61
CA ASP A 5 2.25 -9.87 -0.42
C ASP A 5 3.53 -9.01 -0.55
N ILE A 6 3.54 -7.81 0.04
CA ILE A 6 4.66 -6.87 -0.03
C ILE A 6 5.55 -7.07 1.19
N SER A 7 6.83 -7.36 0.96
CA SER A 7 7.80 -7.56 2.05
C SER A 7 8.71 -6.35 2.29
N THR A 8 8.88 -5.46 1.30
CA THR A 8 9.79 -4.30 1.37
C THR A 8 9.24 -3.07 0.65
N LEU A 9 9.82 -1.90 0.95
CA LEU A 9 9.46 -0.66 0.25
C LEU A 9 9.91 -0.63 -1.22
N GLU A 10 11.05 -1.24 -1.55
CA GLU A 10 11.51 -1.39 -2.95
C GLU A 10 10.48 -2.13 -3.79
N SER A 11 9.90 -3.21 -3.23
CA SER A 11 8.86 -3.97 -3.90
C SER A 11 7.62 -3.12 -4.24
N ILE A 12 7.41 -1.96 -3.61
CA ILE A 12 6.29 -1.04 -3.90
C ILE A 12 6.61 -0.17 -5.13
N ASP A 13 7.86 0.27 -5.30
CA ASP A 13 8.28 1.07 -6.46
C ASP A 13 8.22 0.27 -7.78
N ASP A 14 8.52 -1.03 -7.69
CA ASP A 14 8.43 -1.96 -8.82
C ASP A 14 6.98 -2.29 -9.25
N LEU A 15 5.98 -1.94 -8.45
CA LEU A 15 4.59 -2.22 -8.79
C LEU A 15 4.07 -1.32 -9.91
N THR A 16 3.15 -1.89 -10.69
CA THR A 16 2.36 -1.12 -11.65
C THR A 16 1.28 -0.30 -10.95
N ALA A 17 0.84 0.79 -11.59
CA ALA A 17 -0.25 1.62 -11.07
C ALA A 17 -1.53 0.81 -10.78
N GLN A 18 -1.81 -0.22 -11.59
CA GLN A 18 -2.94 -1.12 -11.39
C GLN A 18 -2.78 -1.95 -10.10
N GLN A 19 -1.60 -2.52 -9.84
CA GLN A 19 -1.34 -3.28 -8.62
C GLN A 19 -1.43 -2.39 -7.37
N LEU A 20 -0.87 -1.18 -7.42
CA LEU A 20 -0.96 -0.22 -6.32
C LEU A 20 -2.41 0.19 -6.05
N GLN A 21 -3.21 0.43 -7.09
CA GLN A 21 -4.64 0.67 -6.95
C GLN A 21 -5.36 -0.51 -6.30
N GLN A 22 -5.08 -1.74 -6.71
CA GLN A 22 -5.70 -2.93 -6.11
C GLN A 22 -5.41 -3.03 -4.61
N ILE A 23 -4.16 -2.77 -4.19
CA ILE A 23 -3.78 -2.77 -2.78
C ILE A 23 -4.56 -1.69 -2.01
N LEU A 24 -4.64 -0.48 -2.56
CA LEU A 24 -5.34 0.62 -1.91
C LEU A 24 -6.85 0.39 -1.86
N VAL A 25 -7.47 -0.13 -2.93
CA VAL A 25 -8.90 -0.46 -2.97
C VAL A 25 -9.24 -1.53 -1.94
N HIS A 26 -8.35 -2.50 -1.75
CA HIS A 26 -8.53 -3.55 -0.76
C HIS A 26 -8.46 -3.05 0.69
N ASN A 27 -7.66 -2.01 0.97
CA ASN A 27 -7.43 -1.51 2.34
C ASN A 27 -8.24 -0.25 2.70
N TYR A 28 -8.38 0.69 1.77
CA TYR A 28 -9.05 1.98 1.98
C TYR A 28 -10.44 2.07 1.33
N GLY A 29 -10.86 1.03 0.61
CA GLY A 29 -12.01 1.12 -0.28
C GLY A 29 -11.68 1.91 -1.54
N SER A 30 -12.71 2.18 -2.35
CA SER A 30 -12.55 2.67 -3.73
C SER A 30 -11.58 3.86 -3.88
N ILE A 31 -10.64 3.75 -4.82
CA ILE A 31 -9.83 4.88 -5.31
C ILE A 31 -10.53 5.44 -6.55
N ALA A 32 -11.09 6.64 -6.42
CA ALA A 32 -11.69 7.38 -7.54
C ALA A 32 -10.80 8.57 -7.92
N GLY A 33 -10.56 8.73 -9.22
CA GLY A 33 -9.79 9.84 -9.80
C GLY A 33 -8.59 9.39 -10.65
N CYS A 34 -8.05 10.30 -11.44
CA CYS A 34 -6.76 10.11 -12.11
C CYS A 34 -5.68 10.28 -11.04
N VAL A 35 -5.04 9.18 -10.64
CA VAL A 35 -4.00 9.17 -9.59
C VAL A 35 -2.70 8.75 -10.25
N GLU A 36 -1.67 9.57 -10.11
CA GLU A 36 -0.35 9.26 -10.65
C GLU A 36 0.28 8.05 -9.94
N LYS A 37 1.15 7.31 -10.65
CA LYS A 37 1.88 6.17 -10.04
C LYS A 37 2.62 6.60 -8.77
N SER A 38 3.23 7.79 -8.78
CA SER A 38 3.97 8.32 -7.63
C SER A 38 3.08 8.56 -6.40
N GLU A 39 1.84 9.04 -6.61
CA GLU A 39 0.87 9.19 -5.52
C GLU A 39 0.43 7.84 -4.97
N LEU A 40 0.17 6.87 -5.86
CA LEU A 40 -0.18 5.51 -5.47
C LEU A 40 0.95 4.85 -4.65
N ILE A 41 2.22 5.03 -5.06
CA ILE A 41 3.38 4.53 -4.32
C ILE A 41 3.42 5.13 -2.92
N SER A 42 3.32 6.46 -2.80
CA SER A 42 3.38 7.14 -1.50
C SER A 42 2.28 6.66 -0.56
N LYS A 43 1.05 6.49 -1.06
CA LYS A 43 -0.07 5.95 -0.27
C LYS A 43 0.16 4.51 0.17
N VAL A 44 0.65 3.64 -0.71
CA VAL A 44 0.95 2.24 -0.37
C VAL A 44 2.11 2.13 0.63
N LYS A 45 3.15 2.96 0.49
CA LYS A 45 4.27 3.04 1.46
C LYS A 45 3.78 3.47 2.84
N LEU A 46 2.92 4.49 2.90
CA LEU A 46 2.34 4.97 4.15
C LEU A 46 1.51 3.86 4.83
N LEU A 47 0.64 3.19 4.05
CA LEU A 47 -0.16 2.06 4.52
C LEU A 47 0.71 0.90 5.04
N TYR A 48 1.80 0.58 4.33
CA TYR A 48 2.74 -0.47 4.74
C TYR A 48 3.39 -0.17 6.10
N HIS A 49 3.82 1.08 6.31
CA HIS A 49 4.37 1.50 7.60
C HIS A 49 3.32 1.48 8.71
N ASP A 50 2.10 1.95 8.43
CA ASP A 50 1.01 1.96 9.41
C ASP A 50 0.65 0.54 9.87
N GLU A 51 0.54 -0.40 8.94
CA GLU A 51 0.27 -1.81 9.21
C GLU A 51 1.39 -2.48 10.03
N LYS A 52 2.67 -2.17 9.73
CA LYS A 52 3.78 -2.63 10.56
C LYS A 52 3.70 -2.09 11.98
N GLN A 53 3.46 -0.79 12.14
CA GLN A 53 3.34 -0.17 13.45
C GLN A 53 2.15 -0.71 14.26
N LYS A 54 1.01 -0.98 13.61
CA LYS A 54 -0.14 -1.63 14.25
C LYS A 54 0.19 -3.04 14.74
N LYS A 55 0.87 -3.84 13.91
CA LYS A 55 1.32 -5.19 14.29
C LYS A 55 2.30 -5.15 15.48
N GLU A 56 3.19 -4.17 15.52
CA GLU A 56 4.13 -3.97 16.62
C GLU A 56 3.44 -3.46 17.91
N SER A 57 2.42 -2.61 17.77
CA SER A 57 1.70 -2.02 18.91
C SER A 57 0.69 -2.97 19.56
N ASN A 58 0.23 -4.01 18.85
CA ASN A 58 -0.71 -5.00 19.38
C ASN A 58 -0.02 -6.21 20.04
N ALA A 59 1.32 -6.23 20.06
CA ALA A 59 2.14 -7.26 20.70
C ALA A 59 2.52 -6.93 22.17
N LYS A 60 1.83 -5.98 22.82
CA LYS A 60 2.14 -5.54 24.19
C LYS A 60 1.00 -5.79 25.18
#